data_AF-A0A1G6ZBS8-F1
#
_entry.id   AF-A0A1G6ZBS8-F1
#
_cell.length_a   1.000
_cell.length_b   1.000
_cell.length_c   1.000
_cell.angle_alpha   90.00
_cell.angle_beta   90.00
_cell.angle_gamma   90.00
#
_symmetry.space_group_name_H-M   'P 1'
#
loop_
_entity.id
_entity.type
_entity.pdbx_description
1 polymer ?
#
loop_
_entity_poly.entity_id
_entity_poly.type
_entity_poly.pdbx_seq_one_letter_code
_entity_poly.pdbx_strand_id
1 'polypeptide(L)'
;MHAYAKIDRLAGNNRHAGSQPAHPIPIQKIRGDWRCKGLMGIYGGPANQPWEAVLRIKIIRNSIQVTMELGDDRIAFFSQGATIEVTSSGAIRLKYLYSNIENAEASTDDAYFGHSDILFSHDLKGAAGKYFNDEQRGTFGSFELERL
;
A
#
# COMPACT_ATOMS: atom_id res chain seq x y z
N MET A 1 -9.21 -17.72 13.84
CA MET A 1 -9.38 -17.97 12.39
C MET A 1 -10.60 -17.19 11.88
N HIS A 2 -10.59 -15.85 11.89
CA HIS A 2 -11.71 -15.03 11.41
C HIS A 2 -11.21 -13.63 10.99
N ALA A 3 -10.85 -13.47 9.72
CA ALA A 3 -10.56 -12.14 9.14
C ALA A 3 -10.91 -12.03 7.65
N TYR A 4 -11.69 -12.96 7.10
CA TYR A 4 -12.09 -12.94 5.68
C TYR A 4 -13.45 -12.30 5.42
N ALA A 5 -14.32 -12.14 6.43
CA ALA A 5 -15.72 -11.76 6.21
C ALA A 5 -16.00 -10.27 5.95
N LYS A 6 -14.99 -9.39 6.00
CA LYS A 6 -15.18 -7.93 5.86
C LYS A 6 -14.73 -7.35 4.52
N ILE A 7 -14.01 -8.10 3.69
CA ILE A 7 -13.47 -7.62 2.41
C ILE A 7 -14.54 -7.69 1.29
N ASP A 8 -15.52 -8.60 1.41
CA ASP A 8 -16.58 -8.75 0.39
C ASP A 8 -17.57 -7.58 0.33
N ARG A 9 -17.60 -6.69 1.34
CA ARG A 9 -18.58 -5.60 1.38
C ARG A 9 -18.24 -4.43 0.44
N LEU A 10 -17.01 -4.37 -0.08
CA LEU A 10 -16.63 -3.40 -1.12
C LEU A 10 -16.75 -3.98 -2.55
N ALA A 11 -17.10 -5.26 -2.70
CA ALA A 11 -17.11 -5.96 -3.99
C ALA A 11 -18.50 -6.46 -4.45
N GLY A 12 -19.58 -6.12 -3.74
CA GLY A 12 -20.90 -6.75 -3.95
C GLY A 12 -22.04 -5.80 -4.30
N ASN A 13 -22.17 -5.43 -5.58
CA ASN A 13 -23.45 -5.47 -6.31
C ASN A 13 -23.27 -4.93 -7.74
N ASN A 14 -23.06 -5.82 -8.71
CA ASN A 14 -23.49 -5.61 -10.09
C ASN A 14 -23.53 -6.97 -10.80
N ARG A 15 -24.71 -7.59 -10.84
CA ARG A 15 -24.98 -8.74 -11.72
C ARG A 15 -25.63 -8.23 -13.01
N HIS A 16 -24.88 -8.40 -14.09
CA HIS A 16 -25.27 -8.54 -15.49
C HIS A 16 -26.22 -7.50 -16.10
N ALA A 17 -25.64 -6.39 -16.56
CA ALA A 17 -25.90 -5.89 -17.90
C ALA A 17 -24.61 -6.07 -18.70
N GLY A 18 -24.67 -6.40 -19.99
CA GLY A 18 -23.49 -6.66 -20.82
C GLY A 18 -22.50 -5.49 -20.82
N SER A 19 -21.57 -5.48 -19.88
CA SER A 19 -20.51 -4.49 -19.81
C SER A 19 -19.33 -5.06 -20.59
N GLN A 20 -19.12 -4.49 -21.77
CA GLN A 20 -17.85 -4.47 -22.48
C GLN A 20 -16.69 -4.49 -21.45
N PRO A 21 -15.66 -5.35 -21.60
CA PRO A 21 -14.58 -5.40 -20.63
C PRO A 21 -14.07 -3.98 -20.43
N ALA A 22 -14.18 -3.48 -19.19
CA ALA A 22 -13.73 -2.13 -18.86
C ALA A 22 -12.30 -2.01 -19.40
N HIS A 23 -12.07 -1.01 -20.25
CA HIS A 23 -10.73 -0.79 -20.80
C HIS A 23 -9.75 -0.78 -19.62
N PRO A 24 -8.64 -1.55 -19.69
CA PRO A 24 -7.69 -1.62 -18.61
C PRO A 24 -7.31 -0.21 -18.18
N ILE A 25 -7.47 0.08 -16.90
CA ILE A 25 -7.10 1.38 -16.35
C ILE A 25 -5.61 1.58 -16.64
N PRO A 26 -5.19 2.68 -17.32
CA PRO A 26 -3.79 2.88 -17.61
C PRO A 26 -3.00 2.93 -16.31
N ILE A 27 -1.99 2.05 -16.18
CA ILE A 27 -1.16 1.94 -14.96
C ILE A 27 -0.58 3.27 -14.52
N GLN A 28 -0.38 4.21 -15.45
CA GLN A 28 0.16 5.53 -15.15
C GLN A 28 -0.75 6.42 -14.30
N LYS A 29 -2.03 6.06 -14.17
CA LYS A 29 -2.98 6.87 -13.41
C LYS A 29 -2.82 6.74 -11.89
N ILE A 30 -2.12 5.71 -11.38
CA ILE A 30 -1.84 5.57 -9.94
C ILE A 30 -0.67 6.44 -9.45
N ARG A 31 0.06 7.10 -10.37
CA ARG A 31 1.16 8.00 -10.03
C ARG A 31 0.68 9.17 -9.17
N GLY A 32 1.60 9.71 -8.37
CA GLY A 32 1.39 10.90 -7.55
C GLY A 32 1.38 10.59 -6.07
N ASP A 33 0.87 11.56 -5.31
CA ASP A 33 0.88 11.53 -3.86
C ASP A 33 -0.51 11.11 -3.35
N TRP A 34 -0.49 10.29 -2.31
CA TRP A 34 -1.67 9.72 -1.67
C TRP A 34 -1.56 9.93 -0.17
N ARG A 35 -2.64 10.45 0.43
CA ARG A 35 -2.78 10.46 1.88
C ARG A 35 -3.05 9.05 2.34
N CYS A 36 -2.32 8.60 3.35
CA CYS A 36 -2.42 7.27 3.89
C CYS A 36 -2.87 7.32 5.35
N LYS A 37 -3.91 6.55 5.70
CA LYS A 37 -4.37 6.38 7.07
C LYS A 37 -4.44 4.90 7.37
N GLY A 38 -3.76 4.48 8.43
CA GLY A 38 -3.64 3.06 8.74
C GLY A 38 -3.78 2.72 10.20
N LEU A 39 -3.88 1.41 10.42
CA LEU A 39 -3.91 0.77 11.73
C LEU A 39 -2.79 -0.28 11.76
N MET A 40 -1.93 -0.16 12.76
CA MET A 40 -0.81 -1.05 13.02
C MET A 40 -1.13 -2.02 14.16
N GLY A 41 -0.64 -3.24 14.06
CA GLY A 41 -0.52 -4.20 15.15
C GLY A 41 0.91 -4.69 15.32
N ILE A 42 1.23 -5.11 16.53
CA ILE A 42 2.50 -5.73 16.91
C ILE A 42 2.21 -7.17 17.34
N TYR A 43 2.99 -8.15 16.86
CA TYR A 43 2.84 -9.53 17.27
C TYR A 43 2.99 -9.68 18.80
N GLY A 44 1.97 -10.20 19.48
CA GLY A 44 1.95 -10.31 20.94
C GLY A 44 1.82 -8.98 21.70
N GLY A 45 1.62 -7.87 20.99
CA GLY A 45 1.55 -6.52 21.55
C GLY A 45 0.25 -5.78 21.24
N PRO A 46 0.24 -4.45 21.40
CA PRO A 46 -0.90 -3.61 21.08
C PRO A 46 -1.34 -3.77 19.62
N ALA A 47 -2.65 -3.74 19.40
CA ALA A 47 -3.28 -3.76 18.09
C ALA A 47 -4.04 -2.47 17.82
N ASN A 48 -4.23 -2.15 16.55
CA ASN A 48 -4.99 -0.99 16.05
C ASN A 48 -4.41 0.38 16.49
N GLN A 49 -3.09 0.50 16.56
CA GLN A 49 -2.45 1.80 16.75
C GLN A 49 -2.58 2.62 15.45
N PRO A 50 -3.25 3.79 15.47
CA PRO A 50 -3.43 4.60 14.27
C PRO A 50 -2.13 5.26 13.85
N TRP A 51 -1.95 5.44 12.54
CA TRP A 51 -0.84 6.19 11.96
C TRP A 51 -1.29 6.88 10.66
N GLU A 52 -0.60 7.95 10.31
CA GLU A 52 -0.81 8.69 9.06
C GLU A 52 0.52 8.85 8.30
N ALA A 53 0.45 8.86 6.97
CA ALA A 53 1.61 9.02 6.10
C ALA A 53 1.23 9.63 4.75
N VAL A 54 2.23 10.00 3.96
CA VAL A 54 2.10 10.27 2.52
C VAL A 54 2.77 9.16 1.74
N LEU A 55 2.03 8.52 0.83
CA LEU A 55 2.55 7.54 -0.12
C LEU A 55 2.73 8.20 -1.48
N ARG A 56 3.95 8.20 -2.00
CA ARG A 56 4.30 8.75 -3.32
C ARG A 56 4.66 7.62 -4.28
N ILE A 57 3.99 7.59 -5.43
CA ILE A 57 4.20 6.60 -6.48
C ILE A 57 4.75 7.29 -7.73
N LYS A 58 5.97 6.92 -8.14
CA LYS A 58 6.57 7.33 -9.40
C LYS A 58 6.70 6.11 -10.32
N ILE A 59 6.29 6.25 -11.57
CA ILE A 59 6.49 5.24 -12.61
C ILE A 59 7.36 5.87 -13.68
N ILE A 60 8.59 5.39 -13.83
CA ILE A 60 9.62 5.95 -14.71
C ILE A 60 10.06 4.86 -15.67
N ARG A 61 9.60 4.93 -16.93
CA ARG A 61 9.89 3.99 -18.04
C ARG A 61 9.83 2.49 -17.65
N ASN A 62 10.89 1.97 -17.03
CA ASN A 62 11.06 0.56 -16.64
C ASN A 62 11.16 0.36 -15.11
N SER A 63 10.80 1.36 -14.30
CA SER A 63 10.91 1.31 -12.84
C SER A 63 9.69 1.91 -12.16
N ILE A 64 9.33 1.35 -11.02
CA ILE A 64 8.31 1.85 -10.11
C ILE A 64 9.03 2.16 -8.80
N GLN A 65 8.92 3.41 -8.36
CA GLN A 65 9.45 3.86 -7.09
C GLN A 65 8.29 4.23 -6.18
N VAL A 66 8.28 3.64 -4.99
CA VAL A 66 7.32 3.93 -3.94
C VAL A 66 8.07 4.50 -2.76
N THR A 67 7.63 5.67 -2.28
CA THR A 67 8.15 6.31 -1.07
C THR A 67 6.99 6.50 -0.10
N MET A 68 7.17 6.15 1.17
CA MET A 68 6.18 6.41 2.21
C MET A 68 6.83 7.21 3.34
N GLU A 69 6.27 8.38 3.62
CA GLU A 69 6.79 9.34 4.61
C GLU A 69 5.80 9.41 5.78
N LEU A 70 6.24 9.02 6.98
CA LEU A 70 5.42 9.06 8.21
C LEU A 70 5.76 10.33 8.99
N GLY A 71 4.74 11.16 9.29
CA GLY A 71 4.89 12.32 10.18
C GLY A 71 6.04 13.27 9.81
N ASP A 72 6.56 13.99 10.81
CA ASP A 72 7.59 15.06 10.72
C ASP A 72 8.93 14.59 10.10
N ASP A 73 8.93 14.29 8.80
CA ASP A 73 10.07 14.15 7.86
C ASP A 73 11.22 13.20 8.26
N ARG A 74 11.08 12.44 9.35
CA ARG A 74 12.17 11.66 9.95
C ARG A 74 12.17 10.17 9.58
N ILE A 75 11.04 9.63 9.15
CA ILE A 75 10.91 8.20 8.81
C ILE A 75 10.35 8.07 7.40
N ALA A 76 11.23 7.68 6.48
CA ALA A 76 10.89 7.42 5.10
C ALA A 76 11.20 5.96 4.72
N PHE A 77 10.22 5.35 4.05
CA PHE A 77 10.32 4.01 3.48
C PHE A 77 10.51 4.10 1.97
N PHE A 78 11.43 3.30 1.44
CA PHE A 78 11.74 3.27 0.02
C PHE A 78 11.54 1.87 -0.53
N SER A 79 10.91 1.78 -1.71
CA SER A 79 10.78 0.50 -2.40
C SER A 79 12.14 -0.02 -2.85
N GLN A 80 12.45 -1.26 -2.50
CA GLN A 80 13.58 -2.02 -3.06
C GLN A 80 13.21 -2.66 -4.41
N GLY A 81 11.92 -2.95 -4.58
CA GLY A 81 11.35 -3.44 -5.83
C GLY A 81 9.84 -3.35 -5.77
N ALA A 82 9.21 -3.13 -6.92
CA ALA A 82 7.76 -2.97 -7.03
C ALA A 82 7.24 -3.57 -8.34
N THR A 83 6.02 -4.08 -8.29
CA THR A 83 5.31 -4.69 -9.43
C THR A 83 3.88 -4.16 -9.49
N ILE A 84 3.36 -3.99 -10.72
CA ILE A 84 1.97 -3.62 -10.96
C ILE A 84 1.30 -4.76 -11.72
N GLU A 85 0.17 -5.21 -11.21
CA GLU A 85 -0.69 -6.22 -11.82
C GLU A 85 -2.07 -5.62 -12.12
N VAL A 86 -2.65 -5.96 -13.27
CA VAL A 86 -4.07 -5.70 -13.53
C VAL A 86 -4.83 -6.98 -13.18
N THR A 87 -5.73 -6.88 -12.20
CA THR A 87 -6.54 -8.02 -11.76
C THR A 87 -7.53 -8.44 -12.84
N SER A 88 -8.12 -9.63 -12.71
CA SER A 88 -9.20 -10.09 -13.60
C SER A 88 -10.42 -9.16 -13.63
N SER A 89 -10.61 -8.35 -12.58
CA SER A 89 -11.67 -7.33 -12.49
C SER A 89 -11.32 -6.01 -13.18
N GLY A 90 -10.10 -5.85 -13.70
CA GLY A 90 -9.59 -4.60 -14.26
C GLY A 90 -9.04 -3.62 -13.22
N ALA A 91 -9.14 -3.92 -11.91
CA ALA A 91 -8.52 -3.12 -10.86
C ALA A 91 -6.98 -3.24 -10.90
N ILE A 92 -6.29 -2.17 -10.48
CA ILE A 92 -4.83 -2.12 -10.41
C ILE A 92 -4.38 -2.58 -9.03
N ARG A 93 -3.38 -3.45 -8.99
CA ARG A 93 -2.71 -3.91 -7.77
C ARG A 93 -1.23 -3.57 -7.80
N LEU A 94 -0.74 -2.94 -6.74
CA LEU A 94 0.67 -2.58 -6.55
C LEU A 94 1.22 -3.40 -5.39
N LYS A 95 2.26 -4.20 -5.65
CA LYS A 95 3.01 -4.91 -4.61
C LYS A 95 4.43 -4.40 -4.58
N TYR A 96 4.98 -4.16 -3.41
CA TYR A 96 6.36 -3.71 -3.27
C TYR A 96 7.02 -4.22 -2.00
N LEU A 97 8.33 -4.43 -2.11
CA LEU A 97 9.23 -4.60 -0.97
C LEU A 97 9.77 -3.24 -0.60
N TYR A 98 9.92 -2.95 0.69
CA TYR A 98 10.49 -1.70 1.17
C TYR A 98 11.52 -1.91 2.25
N SER A 99 12.37 -0.90 2.45
CA SER A 99 13.18 -0.73 3.65
C SER A 99 13.05 0.69 4.18
N ASN A 100 13.33 0.90 5.47
CA ASN A 100 13.56 2.24 6.00
C ASN A 100 14.94 2.76 5.56
N ILE A 101 15.04 4.08 5.47
CA ILE A 101 16.30 4.80 5.70
C ILE A 101 16.03 5.67 6.91
N GLU A 102 16.60 5.32 8.07
CA GLU A 102 16.71 6.31 9.14
C GLU A 102 17.77 7.33 8.73
N ASN A 103 17.53 8.61 9.03
CA ASN A 103 18.49 9.68 8.74
C ASN A 103 19.90 9.25 9.16
N ALA A 104 20.92 9.58 8.36
CA ALA A 104 22.30 9.09 8.47
C ALA A 104 23.02 9.31 9.82
N GLU A 105 22.36 9.96 10.79
CA GLU A 105 22.84 10.13 12.18
C GLU A 105 22.22 9.16 13.18
N ALA A 106 21.18 8.41 12.81
CA ALA A 106 20.64 7.31 13.58
C ALA A 106 21.44 6.04 13.27
N SER A 107 21.83 5.31 14.33
CA SER A 107 22.72 4.16 14.30
C SER A 107 22.43 3.18 13.16
N THR A 108 23.50 2.62 12.59
CA THR A 108 23.55 1.63 11.50
C THR A 108 22.80 0.31 11.74
N ASP A 109 22.07 0.16 12.84
CA ASP A 109 21.84 -1.16 13.40
C ASP A 109 20.54 -1.86 13.02
N ASP A 110 19.51 -1.25 12.42
CA ASP A 110 18.37 -2.05 11.95
C ASP A 110 17.68 -1.44 10.71
N ALA A 111 18.24 -1.71 9.53
CA ALA A 111 17.47 -1.61 8.30
C ALA A 111 16.42 -2.73 8.30
N TYR A 112 15.15 -2.38 8.49
CA TYR A 112 14.05 -3.34 8.46
C TYR A 112 13.44 -3.40 7.07
N PHE A 113 13.18 -4.63 6.64
CA PHE A 113 12.52 -4.92 5.37
C PHE A 113 11.04 -5.24 5.62
N GLY A 114 10.23 -4.93 4.63
CA GLY A 114 8.83 -5.28 4.66
C GLY A 114 8.24 -5.43 3.27
N HIS A 115 7.00 -5.89 3.25
CA HIS A 115 6.21 -6.07 2.05
C HIS A 115 4.88 -5.35 2.20
N SER A 116 4.40 -4.76 1.11
CA SER A 116 3.10 -4.11 1.02
C SER A 116 2.35 -4.51 -0.25
N ASP A 117 1.04 -4.71 -0.12
CA ASP A 117 0.10 -5.03 -1.19
C ASP A 117 -1.06 -4.03 -1.16
N ILE A 118 -1.25 -3.29 -2.26
CA ILE A 118 -2.23 -2.21 -2.42
C ILE A 118 -3.16 -2.56 -3.58
N LEU A 119 -4.47 -2.46 -3.36
CA LEU A 119 -5.50 -2.59 -4.38
C LEU A 119 -6.22 -1.26 -4.58
N PHE A 120 -6.11 -0.70 -5.79
CA PHE A 120 -6.77 0.55 -6.16
C PHE A 120 -8.23 0.32 -6.54
N SER A 121 -9.09 1.25 -6.13
CA SER A 121 -10.46 1.36 -6.62
C SER A 121 -10.49 1.63 -8.13
N HIS A 122 -11.54 1.20 -8.82
CA HIS A 122 -11.67 1.42 -10.26
C HIS A 122 -11.76 2.89 -10.67
N ASP A 123 -12.26 3.76 -9.79
CA ASP A 123 -12.33 5.20 -10.03
C ASP A 123 -11.03 5.94 -9.67
N LEU A 124 -10.05 5.23 -9.10
CA LEU A 124 -8.76 5.73 -8.65
C LEU A 124 -8.85 6.89 -7.65
N LYS A 125 -9.96 7.01 -6.92
CA LYS A 125 -10.09 8.00 -5.84
C LYS A 125 -9.50 7.50 -4.53
N GLY A 126 -9.46 6.18 -4.36
CA GLY A 126 -8.82 5.56 -3.21
C GLY A 126 -8.21 4.19 -3.48
N ALA A 127 -7.58 3.64 -2.46
CA ALA A 127 -7.06 2.27 -2.45
C ALA A 127 -7.07 1.71 -1.04
N ALA A 128 -6.99 0.39 -0.92
CA ALA A 128 -6.79 -0.29 0.36
C ALA A 128 -5.49 -1.10 0.29
N GLY A 129 -4.71 -1.07 1.37
CA GLY A 129 -3.45 -1.76 1.44
C GLY A 129 -3.26 -2.55 2.73
N LYS A 130 -2.34 -3.51 2.67
CA LYS A 130 -1.84 -4.24 3.83
C LYS A 130 -0.32 -4.26 3.77
N TYR A 131 0.32 -4.26 4.93
CA TYR A 131 1.76 -4.38 5.03
C TYR A 131 2.17 -5.32 6.15
N PHE A 132 3.39 -5.83 6.02
CA PHE A 132 4.07 -6.65 7.01
C PHE A 132 5.54 -6.26 7.04
N ASN A 133 6.06 -5.98 8.24
CA ASN A 133 7.49 -5.79 8.51
C ASN A 133 8.08 -7.09 9.05
N ASP A 134 9.27 -7.44 8.58
CA ASP A 134 9.95 -8.69 8.89
C ASP A 134 10.42 -8.82 10.36
N GLU A 135 10.89 -10.02 10.69
CA GLU A 135 11.08 -10.71 11.98
C GLU A 135 11.53 -9.87 13.20
N GLN A 136 12.24 -8.76 13.02
CA GLN A 136 12.77 -7.99 14.15
C GLN A 136 11.70 -7.21 14.93
N ARG A 137 10.65 -6.71 14.25
CA ARG A 137 9.56 -5.94 14.91
C ARG A 137 8.21 -6.65 14.88
N GLY A 138 8.01 -7.60 13.97
CA GLY A 138 6.75 -8.36 13.86
C GLY A 138 5.52 -7.45 13.75
N THR A 139 5.64 -6.34 13.01
CA THR A 139 4.53 -5.38 12.85
C THR A 139 3.81 -5.60 11.54
N PHE A 140 2.50 -5.42 11.57
CA PHE A 140 1.63 -5.60 10.43
C PHE A 140 0.50 -4.61 10.49
N GLY A 141 -0.17 -4.38 9.39
CA GLY A 141 -1.32 -3.50 9.41
C GLY A 141 -2.07 -3.41 8.11
N SER A 142 -3.08 -2.56 8.13
CA SER A 142 -3.88 -2.18 6.98
C SER A 142 -3.99 -0.68 6.90
N PHE A 143 -4.15 -0.17 5.69
CA PHE A 143 -4.32 1.27 5.46
C PHE A 143 -5.25 1.54 4.28
N GLU A 144 -5.77 2.75 4.26
CA GLU A 144 -6.54 3.30 3.15
C GLU A 144 -5.77 4.48 2.56
N LEU A 145 -5.87 4.61 1.24
CA LEU A 145 -5.29 5.70 0.49
C LEU A 145 -6.39 6.60 -0.08
N GLU A 146 -6.15 7.90 -0.01
CA GLU A 146 -6.94 8.93 -0.67
C GLU A 146 -6.02 9.77 -1.54
N ARG A 147 -6.48 10.13 -2.74
CA ARG A 147 -5.72 10.97 -3.65
C ARG A 147 -5.50 12.36 -3.04
N LEU A 148 -4.27 12.88 -3.08
CA LEU A 148 -3.95 14.29 -2.76
C LEU A 148 -4.13 15.20 -3.97
#